data_AF-A0A2L0CJ25-F1
#
_entry.id   AF-A0A2L0CJ25-F1
#
_cell.length_a   1.000
_cell.length_b   1.000
_cell.length_c   1.000
_cell.angle_alpha   90.00
_cell.angle_beta   90.00
_cell.angle_gamma   90.00
#
_symmetry.space_group_name_H-M   'P 1'
#
loop_
_entity.id
_entity.type
_entity.pdbx_description
1 polymer ?
#
loop_
_entity_poly.entity_id
_entity_poly.type
_entity_poly.pdbx_seq_one_letter_code
_entity_poly.pdbx_strand_id
1 'polypeptide(L)'
;SSLDDIKYVLNPTFTVENIQNLDSSNKLSRAIDGTMYLPGIVGLNNIKANDYCNVVLQSLSHVPPLRDYFLREENYSKVKRPPGDSVYLLVQRFGELMRKLWNPRNFKAHVS
;
A
#
# COMPACT_ATOMS: atom_id res chain seq x y z
N SER A 1 18.46 -10.97 -7.77
CA SER A 1 17.94 -12.28 -8.19
C SER A 1 16.68 -12.05 -9.00
N SER A 2 16.39 -12.87 -10.02
CA SER A 2 15.18 -12.73 -10.87
C SER A 2 13.85 -12.88 -10.10
N LEU A 3 13.89 -13.34 -8.85
CA LEU A 3 12.73 -13.51 -7.97
C LEU A 3 12.50 -12.34 -7.00
N ASP A 4 13.40 -11.34 -6.99
CA ASP A 4 13.29 -10.23 -6.03
C ASP A 4 12.06 -9.37 -6.27
N ASP A 5 11.61 -9.24 -7.53
CA ASP A 5 10.38 -8.53 -7.88
C ASP A 5 9.13 -9.26 -7.35
N ILE A 6 9.14 -10.61 -7.35
CA ILE A 6 8.05 -11.43 -6.79
C ILE A 6 7.98 -11.23 -5.27
N LYS A 7 9.14 -11.25 -4.59
CA LYS A 7 9.19 -10.99 -3.14
C LYS A 7 8.71 -9.59 -2.81
N TYR A 8 9.10 -8.60 -3.61
CA TYR A 8 8.72 -7.21 -3.40
C TYR A 8 7.22 -6.98 -3.61
N VAL A 9 6.60 -7.60 -4.62
CA VAL A 9 5.15 -7.53 -4.81
C VAL A 9 4.38 -8.22 -3.69
N LEU A 10 4.89 -9.34 -3.17
CA LEU A 10 4.27 -10.05 -2.06
C LEU A 10 4.24 -9.20 -0.78
N ASN A 11 5.35 -8.52 -0.48
CA ASN A 11 5.46 -7.64 0.69
C ASN A 11 6.29 -6.38 0.35
N PRO A 12 5.65 -5.32 -0.17
CA PRO A 12 6.36 -4.12 -0.55
C PRO A 12 6.97 -3.43 0.68
N THR A 13 8.22 -2.99 0.57
CA THR A 13 8.93 -2.28 1.63
C THR A 13 9.37 -0.91 1.15
N PHE A 14 9.36 0.06 2.07
CA PHE A 14 9.68 1.46 1.79
C PHE A 14 10.74 1.96 2.76
N THR A 15 11.83 2.52 2.23
CA THR A 15 12.81 3.24 3.03
C THR A 15 12.35 4.66 3.31
N VAL A 16 13.00 5.34 4.27
CA VAL A 16 12.69 6.73 4.61
C VAL A 16 12.93 7.64 3.38
N GLU A 17 13.99 7.40 2.64
CA GLU A 17 14.31 8.14 1.41
C GLU A 17 13.27 7.87 0.31
N ASN A 18 12.75 6.64 0.21
CA ASN A 18 11.67 6.35 -0.74
C ASN A 18 10.43 7.18 -0.41
N ILE A 19 10.04 7.22 0.86
CA ILE A 19 8.84 7.92 1.33
C ILE A 19 8.95 9.43 1.10
N GLN A 20 10.10 10.03 1.42
CA GLN A 20 10.34 11.46 1.20
C GLN A 20 10.22 11.87 -0.28
N ASN A 21 10.47 10.95 -1.20
CA ASN A 21 10.39 11.20 -2.64
C ASN A 21 9.02 10.87 -3.25
N LEU A 22 8.07 10.29 -2.49
CA LEU A 22 6.75 9.90 -3.02
C LEU A 22 5.95 11.11 -3.48
N ASP A 23 5.92 12.19 -2.69
CA ASP A 23 5.13 13.39 -3.01
C ASP A 23 5.76 14.25 -4.12
N SER A 24 7.06 14.06 -4.37
CA SER A 24 7.83 14.82 -5.35
C SER A 24 7.83 14.17 -6.74
N SER A 25 7.38 12.91 -6.84
CA SER A 25 7.54 12.09 -8.03
C SER A 25 6.25 11.96 -8.84
N ASN A 26 6.21 12.58 -10.02
CA ASN A 26 5.16 12.34 -11.02
C ASN A 26 5.51 11.18 -11.97
N LYS A 27 6.42 10.29 -11.57
CA LYS A 27 6.90 9.21 -12.43
C LYS A 27 5.86 8.10 -12.50
N LEU A 28 5.34 7.87 -13.70
CA LEU A 28 4.51 6.70 -13.97
C LEU A 28 5.32 5.42 -13.79
N SER A 29 4.72 4.47 -13.07
CA SER A 29 5.19 3.10 -12.90
C SER A 29 4.57 2.20 -13.96
N ARG A 30 5.30 1.15 -14.35
CA ARG A 30 4.85 0.21 -15.38
C ARG A 30 4.56 -1.14 -14.76
N ALA A 31 3.35 -1.64 -14.95
CA ALA A 31 2.97 -2.99 -14.57
C ALA A 31 3.51 -4.03 -15.56
N ILE A 32 3.51 -5.31 -15.19
CA ILE A 32 4.01 -6.40 -16.06
C ILE A 32 3.18 -6.52 -17.34
N ASP A 33 1.87 -6.27 -17.26
CA ASP A 33 0.96 -6.24 -18.41
C ASP A 33 1.19 -5.03 -19.35
N GLY A 34 2.13 -4.15 -19.02
CA GLY A 34 2.49 -2.97 -19.78
C GLY A 34 1.69 -1.72 -19.42
N THR A 35 0.70 -1.82 -18.53
CA THR A 35 -0.13 -0.69 -18.09
C THR A 35 0.71 0.31 -17.29
N MET A 36 0.56 1.59 -17.61
CA MET A 36 1.17 2.68 -16.84
C MET A 36 0.21 3.11 -15.73
N TYR A 37 0.72 3.30 -14.53
CA TYR A 37 -0.06 3.79 -13.38
C TYR A 37 0.80 4.72 -12.52
N LEU A 38 0.14 5.58 -11.73
CA LEU A 38 0.83 6.34 -10.69
C LEU A 38 0.69 5.56 -9.37
N PRO A 39 1.77 5.29 -8.63
CA PRO A 39 1.66 4.71 -7.28
C PRO A 39 0.71 5.54 -6.42
N GLY A 40 -0.16 4.88 -5.65
CA GLY A 40 -1.25 5.52 -4.92
C GLY A 40 -2.53 5.67 -5.75
N ILE A 41 -2.43 5.94 -7.06
CA ILE A 41 -3.57 6.04 -7.99
C ILE A 41 -3.75 4.71 -8.74
N VAL A 42 -4.16 3.68 -8.01
CA VAL A 42 -4.47 2.35 -8.56
C VAL A 42 -5.88 1.92 -8.16
N GLY A 43 -6.53 1.13 -9.00
CA GLY A 43 -7.90 0.66 -8.73
C GLY A 43 -7.97 -0.29 -7.54
N LEU A 44 -9.00 -0.17 -6.71
CA LEU A 44 -9.37 -1.19 -5.73
C LEU A 44 -10.51 -2.03 -6.29
N ASN A 45 -10.41 -3.35 -6.17
CA ASN A 45 -11.46 -4.25 -6.66
C ASN A 45 -12.74 -4.08 -5.82
N ASN A 46 -13.88 -3.93 -6.51
CA ASN A 46 -15.19 -3.95 -5.88
C ASN A 46 -15.63 -5.40 -5.71
N ILE A 47 -15.64 -5.91 -4.48
CA ILE A 47 -15.94 -7.32 -4.19
C ILE A 47 -17.47 -7.54 -4.12
N LYS A 48 -18.30 -6.48 -4.19
CA LYS A 48 -19.76 -6.48 -4.41
C LYS A 48 -20.31 -5.04 -4.45
N ALA A 49 -20.65 -4.52 -3.27
CA ALA A 49 -21.17 -3.18 -3.01
C ALA A 49 -20.36 -2.56 -1.87
N ASN A 50 -19.02 -2.60 -2.00
CA ASN A 50 -18.06 -2.06 -1.03
C ASN A 50 -17.31 -0.84 -1.58
N ASP A 51 -17.84 -0.21 -2.61
CA ASP A 51 -17.34 1.01 -3.23
C ASP A 51 -17.17 2.15 -2.23
N TYR A 52 -18.10 2.33 -1.29
CA TYR A 52 -17.96 3.29 -0.19
C TYR A 52 -16.68 3.08 0.62
N CYS A 53 -16.31 1.82 0.88
CA CYS A 53 -15.10 1.49 1.61
C CYS A 53 -13.87 1.80 0.77
N ASN A 54 -13.90 1.47 -0.52
CA ASN A 54 -12.82 1.81 -1.45
C ASN A 54 -12.59 3.32 -1.52
N VAL A 55 -13.65 4.14 -1.52
CA VAL A 55 -13.54 5.60 -1.46
C VAL A 55 -12.85 6.07 -0.18
N VAL A 56 -13.22 5.52 0.98
CA VAL A 56 -12.58 5.87 2.26
C VAL A 56 -11.11 5.44 2.28
N LEU A 57 -10.79 4.22 1.83
CA LEU A 57 -9.42 3.70 1.78
C LEU A 57 -8.54 4.54 0.85
N GLN A 58 -9.05 4.94 -0.32
CA GLN A 58 -8.34 5.83 -1.25
C GLN A 58 -8.17 7.23 -0.66
N SER A 59 -9.17 7.75 0.03
CA SER A 59 -9.07 9.07 0.67
C SER A 59 -8.00 9.09 1.76
N LEU A 60 -7.96 8.04 2.60
CA LEU A 60 -6.96 7.90 3.66
C LEU A 60 -5.56 7.61 3.12
N SER A 61 -5.43 6.86 2.02
CA SER A 61 -4.12 6.53 1.43
C SER A 61 -3.38 7.74 0.88
N HIS A 62 -4.09 8.84 0.59
CA HIS A 62 -3.55 10.10 0.09
C HIS A 62 -3.34 11.15 1.18
N VAL A 63 -3.53 10.81 2.46
CA VAL A 63 -3.14 11.69 3.58
C VAL A 63 -1.68 11.40 3.92
N PRO A 64 -0.70 12.26 3.57
CA PRO A 64 0.73 11.93 3.64
C PRO A 64 1.21 11.43 5.00
N PRO A 65 0.92 12.09 6.15
CA PRO A 65 1.43 11.60 7.44
C PRO A 65 0.85 10.24 7.84
N LEU A 66 -0.39 9.95 7.44
CA LEU A 66 -1.04 8.67 7.70
C LEU A 66 -0.45 7.58 6.80
N ARG A 67 -0.33 7.87 5.50
CA ARG A 67 0.31 7.00 4.51
C ARG A 67 1.71 6.63 4.98
N ASP A 68 2.55 7.61 5.28
CA ASP A 68 3.96 7.41 5.63
C ASP A 68 4.12 6.55 6.89
N TYR A 69 3.22 6.73 7.88
CA TYR A 69 3.16 5.88 9.05
C TYR A 69 2.90 4.42 8.67
N PHE A 70 1.93 4.16 7.79
CA PHE A 70 1.52 2.81 7.40
C PHE A 70 2.40 2.14 6.33
N LEU A 71 3.20 2.92 5.57
CA LEU A 71 4.18 2.37 4.62
C LEU A 71 5.35 1.66 5.30
N ARG A 72 5.60 1.95 6.59
CA ARG A 72 6.65 1.30 7.38
C ARG A 72 6.04 0.48 8.51
N GLU A 73 6.08 -0.84 8.36
CA GLU A 73 5.49 -1.77 9.32
C GLU A 73 6.05 -1.63 10.74
N GLU A 74 7.32 -1.26 10.88
CA GLU A 74 7.95 -1.04 12.17
C GLU A 74 7.30 0.06 13.02
N ASN A 75 6.57 1.01 12.39
CA ASN A 75 5.88 2.08 13.10
C ASN A 75 4.74 1.54 13.96
N TYR A 76 4.13 0.43 13.56
CA TYR A 76 3.00 -0.14 14.28
C TYR A 76 3.26 -1.57 14.79
N SER A 77 4.10 -2.39 14.16
CA SER A 77 4.25 -3.82 14.49
C SER A 77 4.56 -4.16 15.95
N LYS A 78 5.20 -3.24 16.69
CA LYS A 78 5.60 -3.42 18.09
C LYS A 78 4.63 -2.79 19.10
N VAL A 79 3.48 -2.27 18.65
CA VAL A 79 2.46 -1.72 19.55
C VAL A 79 1.93 -2.85 20.45
N LYS A 80 2.05 -2.65 21.77
CA LYS A 80 1.55 -3.62 22.77
C LYS A 80 0.02 -3.72 22.67
N ARG A 81 -0.50 -4.95 22.62
CA ARG A 81 -1.93 -5.24 22.55
C ARG A 81 -2.37 -6.14 23.71
N PRO A 82 -3.62 -6.01 24.17
CA PRO A 82 -4.19 -6.99 25.08
C PRO A 82 -4.36 -8.35 24.37
N PRO A 83 -4.30 -9.47 25.11
CA PRO A 83 -4.58 -10.78 24.54
C PRO A 83 -6.01 -10.85 23.98
N GLY A 84 -6.17 -11.45 22.80
CA GLY A 84 -7.48 -11.60 22.14
C GLY A 84 -7.95 -10.40 21.30
N ASP A 85 -7.10 -9.40 21.07
CA ASP A 85 -7.45 -8.22 20.29
C ASP A 85 -7.52 -8.48 18.78
N SER A 86 -8.73 -8.77 18.29
CA SER A 86 -9.00 -8.97 16.86
C SER A 86 -9.01 -7.67 16.05
N VAL A 87 -9.19 -6.51 16.70
CA VAL A 87 -9.29 -5.21 16.03
C VAL A 87 -7.94 -4.78 15.48
N TYR A 88 -6.84 -5.21 16.13
CA TYR A 88 -5.49 -4.89 15.66
C TYR A 88 -5.18 -5.40 14.25
N LEU A 89 -5.88 -6.45 13.81
CA LEU A 89 -5.78 -6.95 12.44
C LEU A 89 -6.11 -5.86 11.41
N LEU A 90 -7.01 -4.92 11.73
CA LEU A 90 -7.31 -3.78 10.86
C LEU A 90 -6.07 -2.91 10.63
N VAL A 91 -5.28 -2.64 11.66
CA VAL A 91 -4.05 -1.85 11.56
C VAL A 91 -3.04 -2.56 10.65
N GLN A 92 -2.87 -3.86 10.84
CA GLN A 92 -1.95 -4.66 10.04
C GLN A 92 -2.39 -4.72 8.56
N ARG A 93 -3.67 -5.02 8.31
CA ARG A 93 -4.22 -5.12 6.94
C ARG A 93 -4.28 -3.77 6.24
N PHE A 94 -4.57 -2.69 6.95
CA PHE A 94 -4.52 -1.35 6.38
C PHE A 94 -3.09 -1.01 5.96
N GLY A 95 -2.07 -1.31 6.79
CA GLY A 95 -0.67 -1.10 6.41
C GLY A 95 -0.20 -1.98 5.25
N GLU A 96 -0.61 -3.24 5.18
CA GLU A 96 -0.39 -4.08 3.99
C GLU A 96 -1.03 -3.49 2.73
N LEU A 97 -2.27 -3.00 2.83
CA LEU A 97 -2.96 -2.38 1.72
C LEU A 97 -2.28 -1.09 1.26
N MET A 98 -1.89 -0.21 2.19
CA MET A 98 -1.15 1.02 1.85
C MET A 98 0.13 0.71 1.09
N ARG A 99 0.91 -0.28 1.55
CA ARG A 99 2.15 -0.71 0.88
C ARG A 99 1.91 -1.25 -0.53
N LYS A 100 0.80 -1.98 -0.76
CA LYS A 100 0.41 -2.45 -2.09
C LYS A 100 -0.07 -1.33 -3.02
N LEU A 101 -0.87 -0.38 -2.50
CA LEU A 101 -1.37 0.76 -3.26
C LEU A 101 -0.23 1.65 -3.77
N TRP A 102 0.75 1.90 -2.92
CA TRP A 102 1.89 2.76 -3.22
C TRP A 102 3.10 2.02 -3.79
N ASN A 103 2.96 0.72 -4.12
CA ASN A 103 4.04 -0.07 -4.71
C ASN A 103 4.31 0.37 -6.16
N PRO A 104 5.51 0.88 -6.50
CA PRO A 104 5.87 1.28 -7.86
C PRO A 104 6.22 0.10 -8.78
N ARG A 105 6.17 -1.14 -8.29
CA ARG A 105 6.55 -2.36 -9.01
C ARG A 105 5.41 -3.40 -9.01
N ASN A 106 4.16 -2.96 -8.96
CA ASN A 106 3.01 -3.86 -9.05
C ASN A 106 2.98 -4.62 -10.38
N PHE A 107 2.50 -5.86 -10.33
CA PHE A 107 2.30 -6.68 -11.52
C PHE A 107 1.07 -6.29 -12.34
N LYS A 108 0.08 -5.64 -11.69
CA LYS A 108 -1.16 -5.13 -12.29
C LYS A 108 -1.46 -3.73 -11.73
N ALA A 109 -2.18 -2.91 -12.48
CA ALA A 109 -2.60 -1.57 -12.05
C ALA A 109 -3.83 -1.54 -11.11
N HIS A 110 -4.12 -2.64 -10.40
CA HIS A 110 -5.20 -2.75 -9.41
C HIS A 110 -4.80 -3.64 -8.23
N VAL A 111 -5.40 -3.40 -7.06
CA VAL A 111 -5.15 -4.10 -5.80
C VAL A 111 -6.47 -4.69 -5.26
N SER A 112 -6.38 -5.85 -4.60
CA SER A 112 -7.48 -6.51 -3.87
C SER A 112 -7.14 -6.68 -2.40
#